data_AF-B6A8K3-F1
#
_entry.id   AF-B6A8K3-F1
#
_cell.length_a   1.000
_cell.length_b   1.000
_cell.length_c   1.000
_cell.angle_alpha   90.00
_cell.angle_beta   90.00
_cell.angle_gamma   90.00
#
_symmetry.space_group_name_H-M   'P 1'
#
loop_
_entity.id
_entity.type
_entity.pdbx_description
1 polymer ?
#
loop_
_entity_poly.entity_id
_entity_poly.type
_entity_poly.pdbx_seq_one_letter_code
_entity_poly.pdbx_strand_id
1 'polypeptide(L)' 'VPLEILPEEYGGQGGSREKVIDFWLKKIDPYSDWFDEDLKFGTDESKRPGKPKSAEQMFGVEGSFRKLDVD' A
#
# COMPACT_ATOMS: atom_id res chain seq x y z
N VAL A 1 -3.44 -16.36 9.03
CA VAL A 1 -4.48 -15.85 8.11
C VAL A 1 -5.49 -16.98 7.90
N PRO A 2 -6.81 -16.76 8.01
CA PRO A 2 -7.81 -17.79 7.77
C PRO A 2 -7.70 -18.36 6.35
N LEU A 3 -7.81 -19.69 6.19
CA LEU A 3 -7.70 -20.34 4.88
C LEU A 3 -8.91 -20.05 3.97
N GLU A 4 -10.06 -19.78 4.57
CA GLU A 4 -11.32 -19.49 3.87
C GLU A 4 -11.25 -18.22 3.02
N ILE A 5 -10.39 -17.27 3.37
CA ILE A 5 -10.25 -15.98 2.66
C ILE A 5 -9.05 -15.94 1.72
N LEU A 6 -8.22 -16.98 1.75
CA LEU A 6 -6.97 -17.02 1.01
C LEU A 6 -7.23 -17.62 -0.39
N PRO A 7 -6.64 -17.09 -1.47
CA PRO A 7 -6.82 -17.66 -2.79
C PRO A 7 -6.34 -19.12 -2.88
N GLU A 8 -6.94 -19.86 -3.80
CA GLU A 8 -6.64 -21.28 -4.07
C GLU A 8 -5.14 -21.48 -4.40
N GLU A 9 -4.52 -20.53 -5.11
CA GLU A 9 -3.11 -20.58 -5.50
C GLU A 9 -2.14 -20.51 -4.31
N TYR A 10 -2.62 -20.08 -3.14
CA TYR A 10 -1.87 -20.06 -1.89
C TYR A 10 -2.33 -21.15 -0.91
N GLY A 11 -3.11 -22.13 -1.37
CA GLY A 11 -3.62 -23.24 -0.56
C GLY A 11 -4.86 -22.91 0.28
N GLY A 12 -5.60 -21.85 -0.09
CA GLY A 12 -6.85 -21.45 0.56
C GLY A 12 -8.11 -21.87 -0.19
N GLN A 13 -9.26 -21.35 0.26
CA GLN A 13 -10.60 -21.64 -0.26
C GLN A 13 -11.36 -20.36 -0.71
N GLY A 14 -10.66 -19.22 -0.77
CA GLY A 14 -11.21 -17.90 -1.10
C GLY A 14 -11.46 -17.65 -2.59
N GLY A 15 -11.46 -18.70 -3.41
CA GLY A 15 -11.53 -18.62 -4.87
C GLY A 15 -10.18 -18.40 -5.55
N SER A 16 -10.17 -18.39 -6.88
CA SER A 16 -8.96 -18.17 -7.67
C SER A 16 -8.57 -16.69 -7.71
N ARG A 17 -7.27 -16.43 -7.87
CA ARG A 17 -6.72 -15.09 -8.05
C ARG A 17 -7.41 -14.32 -9.18
N GLU A 18 -7.71 -14.98 -10.29
CA GLU A 18 -8.38 -14.39 -11.44
C GLU A 18 -9.79 -13.88 -11.08
N LYS A 19 -10.58 -14.69 -10.36
CA LYS A 19 -11.92 -14.28 -9.92
C LYS A 19 -11.86 -13.10 -8.96
N VAL A 20 -10.87 -13.07 -8.07
CA VAL A 20 -10.65 -11.96 -7.14
C VAL A 20 -10.32 -10.68 -7.91
N ILE A 21 -9.43 -10.75 -8.91
CA ILE A 21 -9.07 -9.60 -9.76
C ILE A 21 -10.30 -9.08 -10.51
N ASP A 22 -11.04 -9.95 -11.19
CA ASP A 22 -12.23 -9.58 -11.96
C ASP A 22 -13.31 -8.94 -11.08
N PHE A 23 -13.49 -9.46 -9.87
CA PHE A 23 -14.43 -8.89 -8.90
C PHE A 23 -14.03 -7.46 -8.52
N TRP A 24 -12.76 -7.21 -8.23
CA TRP A 24 -12.29 -5.88 -7.83
C TRP A 24 -12.30 -4.89 -8.98
N LEU A 25 -11.93 -5.31 -10.19
CA LEU A 25 -12.04 -4.45 -11.38
C LEU A 25 -13.47 -3.98 -11.60
N LYS A 26 -14.45 -4.90 -11.58
CA LYS A 26 -15.88 -4.56 -11.69
C LYS A 26 -16.39 -3.69 -10.55
N LYS A 27 -15.81 -3.85 -9.35
CA LYS A 27 -16.18 -3.05 -8.19
C LYS A 27 -15.63 -1.63 -8.25
N ILE A 28 -14.47 -1.42 -8.87
CA ILE A 28 -13.81 -0.12 -8.98
C ILE A 28 -14.38 0.69 -10.16
N ASP A 29 -14.79 0.02 -11.24
CA ASP A 29 -15.30 0.65 -12.47
C ASP A 29 -16.35 1.76 -12.25
N PRO A 30 -17.38 1.59 -11.38
CA PRO A 30 -18.39 2.64 -11.16
C PRO A 30 -17.89 3.87 -10.37
N TYR A 31 -16.69 3.79 -9.79
CA TYR A 31 -16.10 4.86 -8.98
C TYR A 31 -15.08 5.70 -9.77
N SER A 32 -14.96 5.51 -11.10
CA SER A 32 -14.03 6.26 -11.95
C SER A 32 -14.08 7.76 -11.69
N ASP A 33 -15.30 8.32 -11.66
CA ASP A 33 -15.52 9.76 -11.48
C ASP A 33 -15.06 10.24 -10.11
N TRP A 34 -15.21 9.41 -9.07
CA TRP A 34 -14.73 9.70 -7.73
C TRP A 34 -13.19 9.76 -7.70
N PHE A 35 -12.52 8.83 -8.38
CA PHE A 35 -11.05 8.86 -8.50
C PHE A 35 -10.56 10.08 -9.28
N ASP A 36 -11.25 10.44 -10.38
CA ASP A 36 -10.93 11.65 -11.15
C ASP A 36 -11.11 12.94 -10.34
N GLU A 37 -12.07 12.95 -9.42
CA GLU A 37 -12.26 14.04 -8.48
C GLU A 37 -11.17 14.05 -7.39
N ASP A 38 -10.85 12.90 -6.80
CA ASP A 38 -9.82 12.73 -5.77
C ASP A 38 -8.45 13.26 -6.23
N LEU A 39 -8.10 13.05 -7.51
CA LEU A 39 -6.87 13.57 -8.11
C LEU A 39 -6.76 15.10 -8.12
N LYS A 40 -7.88 15.83 -7.96
CA LYS A 40 -7.89 17.30 -7.85
C LYS A 40 -7.53 17.76 -6.44
N PHE A 41 -7.56 16.87 -5.46
CA PHE A 41 -7.25 17.15 -4.08
C PHE A 41 -5.90 16.51 -3.71
N GLY A 42 -5.08 17.25 -2.98
CA GLY A 42 -3.76 16.78 -2.61
C GLY A 42 -2.90 17.90 -2.04
N THR A 43 -1.75 17.52 -1.49
CA THR A 43 -0.77 18.49 -1.02
C THR A 43 0.30 18.68 -2.07
N ASP A 44 0.58 19.93 -2.42
CA ASP A 44 1.75 20.29 -3.21
C ASP A 44 3.00 20.12 -2.34
N GLU A 45 3.66 18.97 -2.49
CA GLU A 45 4.85 18.59 -1.74
C GLU A 45 6.01 19.57 -1.89
N SER A 46 6.06 20.34 -3.00
CA SER A 46 7.10 21.36 -3.20
C SER A 46 6.97 22.53 -2.23
N LYS A 47 5.78 22.76 -1.68
CA LYS A 47 5.48 23.84 -0.73
C LYS A 47 5.65 23.40 0.73
N ARG A 48 5.95 22.13 0.99
CA ARG A 48 6.14 21.63 2.36
C ARG A 48 7.43 22.22 2.95
N PRO A 49 7.36 22.95 4.08
CA PRO A 49 8.56 23.46 4.73
C PRO A 49 9.37 22.32 5.37
N GLY A 50 10.69 22.34 5.17
CA GLY A 50 11.63 21.33 5.67
C GLY A 50 12.18 20.40 4.58
N LYS A 51 12.98 19.41 4.95
CA LYS A 51 13.40 18.36 4.00
C LYS A 51 12.18 17.52 3.61
N PRO A 52 12.03 17.12 2.33
CA PRO A 52 11.02 16.16 1.93
C PRO A 52 11.15 14.91 2.79
N LYS A 53 10.07 14.50 3.45
CA LYS A 53 10.03 13.22 4.16
C LYS A 53 9.99 12.13 3.09
N SER A 54 11.15 11.59 2.75
CA SER A 54 11.21 10.44 1.86
C SER A 54 10.66 9.21 2.57
N ALA A 55 10.31 8.17 1.80
CA ALA A 55 9.91 6.88 2.36
C ALA A 55 10.97 6.36 3.35
N GLU A 56 12.27 6.58 3.09
CA GLU A 56 13.33 6.18 4.01
C GLU A 56 13.23 6.86 5.39
N GLN A 57 12.80 8.12 5.44
CA GLN A 57 12.62 8.87 6.68
C GLN A 57 11.32 8.49 7.41
N MET A 58 10.26 8.13 6.67
CA MET A 58 8.98 7.71 7.28
C MET A 58 9.01 6.29 7.83
N PHE A 59 9.69 5.37 7.14
CA PHE A 59 9.72 3.95 7.52
C PHE A 59 10.96 3.55 8.34
N GLY A 60 11.78 4.54 8.75
CA GLY A 60 12.86 4.33 9.72
C GLY A 60 14.03 3.51 9.19
N VAL A 61 14.28 3.52 7.88
CA VAL A 61 15.41 2.78 7.28
C VAL A 61 16.75 3.42 7.66
N GLU A 62 16.74 4.68 8.09
CA GLU A 62 17.93 5.41 8.53
C GLU A 62 18.23 5.20 10.04
N GLY A 63 18.62 3.98 10.39
CA GLY A 63 19.26 3.68 11.67
C GLY A 63 20.77 3.56 11.48
N SER A 64 21.56 4.47 12.05
CA SER A 64 23.00 4.22 12.24
C SER A 64 23.14 3.16 13.33
N PHE A 65 23.24 1.90 12.94
CA PHE A 65 23.58 0.82 13.86
C PHE A 65 25.04 1.02 14.31
N ARG A 66 25.23 1.85 15.34
CA ARG A 66 26.53 1.96 16.03
C ARG A 66 26.62 0.74 16.93
N LYS A 67 27.44 -0.21 16.47
CA LYS A 67 27.94 -1.41 17.16
C LYS A 67 27.70 -1.37 18.68
N LEU A 68 26.85 -2.29 19.17
CA LEU A 68 26.68 -2.54 20.60
C LEU A 68 27.81 -3.49 21.01
N ASP A 69 28.83 -2.98 21.69
CA ASP A 69 29.79 -3.84 22.40
C ASP A 69 29.15 -4.23 23.74
N VAL A 70 28.95 -5.53 23.93
CA VAL A 70 28.46 -6.12 25.18
C VAL A 70 29.66 -6.75 25.88
N ASP A 71 29.87 -6.39 27.14
CA ASP A 71 30.82 -7.06 28.06
C ASP A 71 30.19 -8.35 28.61
#